data_AF-A0A6G7WVM1-F1
#
_entry.id   AF-A0A6G7WVM1-F1
#
_cell.length_a   1.000
_cell.length_b   1.000
_cell.length_c   1.000
_cell.angle_alpha   90.00
_cell.angle_beta   90.00
_cell.angle_gamma   90.00
#
_symmetry.space_group_name_H-M   'P 1'
#
loop_
_entity.id
_entity.type
_entity.pdbx_description
1 polymer ?
#
loop_
_entity_poly.entity_id
_entity_poly.type
_entity_poly.pdbx_seq_one_letter_code
_entity_poly.pdbx_strand_id
1 'polypeptide(L)'
;MMKVVGFISRRIDLVYAIEGVDTVPLAALHLLTDDGLIKLIAKGDYAERLFEEVKKGMKIEVSYDDTQTWNALPEGDIPSRGKILNYKLLS
;
A
#
# COMPACT_ATOMS: atom_id res chain seq x y z
N MET A 1 -2.26 10.14 12.24
CA MET A 1 -1.48 10.23 10.98
C MET A 1 -0.07 9.78 11.28
N MET A 2 0.35 8.71 10.62
CA MET A 2 1.65 8.07 10.82
C MET A 2 2.52 8.27 9.58
N LYS A 3 3.84 8.17 9.76
CA LYS A 3 4.81 8.18 8.67
C LYS A 3 5.74 6.99 8.78
N VAL A 4 6.19 6.49 7.64
CA VAL A 4 7.16 5.41 7.57
C VAL A 4 8.05 5.55 6.35
N VAL A 5 9.32 5.20 6.52
CA VAL A 5 10.27 5.12 5.41
C VAL A 5 10.71 3.67 5.28
N GLY A 6 10.80 3.19 4.06
CA GLY A 6 11.23 1.82 3.80
C GLY A 6 11.52 1.57 2.33
N PHE A 7 11.80 0.32 2.03
CA PHE A 7 12.02 -0.16 0.67
C PHE A 7 10.84 -1.01 0.21
N ILE A 8 10.46 -0.86 -1.05
CA ILE A 8 9.43 -1.69 -1.68
C ILE A 8 9.93 -3.13 -1.77
N SER A 9 9.37 -4.01 -0.94
CA SER A 9 9.87 -5.37 -0.74
C SER A 9 9.52 -6.32 -1.91
N ARG A 10 8.40 -6.07 -2.59
CA ARG A 10 7.89 -6.88 -3.71
C ARG A 10 7.13 -6.01 -4.71
N ARG A 11 6.79 -6.60 -5.87
CA ARG A 11 5.92 -5.93 -6.85
C ARG A 11 4.59 -5.58 -6.16
N ILE A 12 4.07 -4.39 -6.44
CA ILE A 12 2.76 -3.97 -5.93
C ILE A 12 1.68 -4.76 -6.64
N ASP A 13 0.75 -5.27 -5.85
CA ASP A 13 -0.45 -5.93 -6.36
C ASP A 13 -1.56 -4.87 -6.49
N LEU A 14 -2.11 -4.74 -7.70
CA LEU A 14 -3.30 -3.93 -7.97
C LEU A 14 -4.48 -4.87 -8.18
N VAL A 15 -5.50 -4.72 -7.35
CA VAL A 15 -6.74 -5.50 -7.41
C VAL A 15 -7.93 -4.54 -7.45
N TYR A 16 -9.07 -5.00 -7.95
CA TYR A 16 -10.30 -4.22 -7.99
C TYR A 16 -11.31 -4.83 -7.03
N ALA A 17 -11.69 -4.08 -5.99
CA ALA A 17 -12.78 -4.45 -5.11
C ALA A 17 -14.11 -4.04 -5.73
N ILE A 18 -15.15 -4.84 -5.50
CA ILE A 18 -16.52 -4.47 -5.87
C ILE A 18 -17.15 -3.78 -4.66
N GLU A 19 -17.51 -2.50 -4.81
CA GLU A 19 -18.22 -1.72 -3.81
C GLU A 19 -19.58 -1.31 -4.38
N GLY A 20 -20.64 -2.03 -4.00
CA GLY A 20 -21.95 -1.88 -4.62
C GLY A 20 -21.94 -2.41 -6.06
N VAL A 21 -22.11 -1.50 -7.03
CA VAL A 21 -22.07 -1.81 -8.47
C VAL A 21 -20.77 -1.38 -9.15
N ASP A 22 -19.94 -0.59 -8.45
CA ASP A 22 -18.73 -0.02 -8.99
C ASP A 22 -17.50 -0.84 -8.60
N THR A 23 -16.53 -0.91 -9.49
CA THR A 23 -15.21 -1.46 -9.18
C THR A 23 -14.29 -0.34 -8.70
N VAL A 24 -13.65 -0.53 -7.55
CA VAL A 24 -12.71 0.42 -6.99
C VAL A 24 -11.30 -0.20 -6.94
N PRO A 25 -10.29 0.42 -7.56
CA PRO A 25 -8.92 -0.08 -7.51
C PRO A 25 -8.35 0.01 -6.09
N LEU A 26 -7.60 -1.01 -5.71
CA LEU A 26 -6.86 -1.14 -4.46
C LEU A 26 -5.44 -1.61 -4.77
N ALA A 27 -4.44 -0.89 -4.24
CA ALA A 27 -3.04 -1.26 -4.39
C ALA A 27 -2.45 -1.63 -3.03
N ALA A 28 -1.81 -2.80 -2.96
CA ALA A 28 -1.14 -3.30 -1.76
C ALA A 28 0.36 -3.00 -1.79
N LEU A 29 0.79 -2.07 -0.95
CA LEU A 29 2.17 -1.65 -0.82
C LEU A 29 2.87 -2.40 0.33
N HIS A 30 3.85 -3.21 -0.01
CA HIS A 30 4.63 -3.97 0.97
C HIS A 30 5.99 -3.30 1.20
N LEU A 31 6.19 -2.75 2.39
CA LEU A 31 7.39 -2.00 2.76
C LEU A 31 8.24 -2.79 3.76
N LEU A 32 9.50 -2.97 3.43
CA LEU A 32 10.51 -3.40 4.39
C LEU A 32 11.04 -2.15 5.11
N THR A 33 10.82 -2.08 6.42
CA THR A 33 11.25 -1.00 7.30
C THR A 33 12.20 -1.56 8.35
N ASP A 34 12.80 -0.69 9.16
CA ASP A 34 13.70 -1.12 10.25
C ASP A 34 12.98 -1.99 11.30
N ASP A 35 11.67 -1.79 11.47
CA ASP A 35 10.81 -2.57 12.39
C ASP A 35 10.23 -3.85 11.76
N GLY A 36 10.57 -4.13 10.49
CA GLY A 36 10.13 -5.31 9.76
C GLY A 36 9.23 -5.01 8.55
N LEU A 37 8.48 -6.03 8.13
CA LEU A 37 7.62 -5.93 6.95
C LEU A 37 6.25 -5.36 7.35
N ILE A 38 5.83 -4.30 6.67
CA ILE A 38 4.48 -3.74 6.80
C ILE A 38 3.78 -3.72 5.45
N LYS A 39 2.45 -3.76 5.49
CA LYS A 39 1.58 -3.61 4.32
C LYS A 39 0.66 -2.41 4.49
N LEU A 40 0.53 -1.59 3.45
CA LEU A 40 -0.36 -0.43 3.40
C LEU A 40 -1.23 -0.50 2.15
N ILE A 41 -2.45 0.04 2.21
CA ILE A 41 -3.40 0.01 1.09
C ILE A 41 -3.66 1.41 0.55
N ALA A 42 -3.55 1.59 -0.77
CA ALA A 42 -4.14 2.72 -1.48
C ALA A 42 -5.47 2.32 -2.12
N LYS A 43 -6.36 3.29 -2.35
CA LYS A 43 -7.70 3.08 -2.92
C LYS A 43 -8.03 4.16 -3.96
N GLY A 44 -8.81 3.81 -4.98
CA GLY A 44 -9.24 4.73 -6.05
C GLY A 44 -8.08 5.11 -6.97
N ASP A 45 -8.17 6.24 -7.65
CA ASP A 45 -7.14 6.73 -8.59
C ASP A 45 -5.72 6.73 -7.99
N TYR A 46 -5.63 6.89 -6.66
CA TYR A 46 -4.39 6.84 -5.92
C TYR A 46 -3.70 5.46 -5.96
N ALA A 47 -4.48 4.38 -6.02
CA ALA A 47 -3.98 3.02 -6.15
C ALA A 47 -3.35 2.78 -7.53
N GLU A 48 -3.98 3.26 -8.60
CA GLU A 48 -3.49 3.08 -9.96
C GLU A 48 -2.18 3.82 -10.18
N ARG A 49 -2.12 5.09 -9.76
CA ARG A 49 -0.88 5.88 -9.80
C ARG A 49 0.25 5.24 -9.02
N LEU A 50 -0.02 4.75 -7.82
CA LEU A 50 0.98 4.06 -7.00
C LEU A 50 1.52 2.80 -7.71
N PHE A 51 0.65 2.03 -8.35
CA PHE A 51 1.03 0.84 -9.11
C PHE A 51 1.92 1.16 -10.33
N GLU A 52 1.62 2.26 -11.02
CA GLU A 52 2.40 2.72 -12.18
C GLU A 52 3.78 3.23 -11.78
N GLU A 53 3.85 4.11 -10.77
CA GLU A 53 5.06 4.83 -10.40
C GLU A 53 6.05 3.97 -9.60
N VAL A 54 5.55 3.06 -8.75
CA VAL A 54 6.39 2.42 -7.72
C VAL A 54 6.82 1.02 -8.13
N LYS A 55 8.10 0.71 -7.94
CA LYS A 55 8.73 -0.58 -8.29
C LYS A 55 9.48 -1.17 -7.11
N LYS A 56 9.65 -2.51 -7.13
CA LYS A 56 10.45 -3.24 -6.14
C LYS A 56 11.85 -2.63 -6.02
N GLY A 57 12.33 -2.47 -4.78
CA GLY A 57 13.65 -1.93 -4.47
C GLY A 57 13.70 -0.40 -4.36
N MET A 58 12.67 0.33 -4.79
CA MET A 58 12.62 1.78 -4.57
C MET A 58 12.50 2.11 -3.09
N LYS A 59 13.15 3.20 -2.66
CA LYS A 59 12.98 3.76 -1.32
C LYS A 59 11.82 4.75 -1.35
N ILE A 60 10.99 4.75 -0.32
CA ILE A 60 9.77 5.56 -0.28
C ILE A 60 9.49 6.04 1.15
N GLU A 61 9.02 7.27 1.27
CA GLU A 61 8.34 7.77 2.48
C GLU A 61 6.83 7.67 2.26
N VAL A 62 6.09 7.10 3.19
CA VAL A 62 4.63 6.97 3.12
C VAL A 62 3.99 7.55 4.37
N SER A 63 3.02 8.44 4.17
CA SER A 63 2.11 8.89 5.21
C SER A 63 0.83 8.07 5.15
N TYR A 64 0.39 7.54 6.29
CA TYR A 64 -0.77 6.64 6.35
C TYR A 64 -1.63 6.89 7.59
N ASP A 65 -2.87 6.41 7.51
CA ASP A 65 -3.85 6.36 8.59
C ASP A 65 -3.96 4.91 9.09
N ASP A 66 -3.64 4.67 10.36
CA ASP A 66 -3.65 3.35 11.01
C ASP A 66 -5.00 3.01 11.67
N THR A 67 -6.00 3.88 11.57
CA THR A 67 -7.35 3.61 12.09
C THR A 67 -8.17 2.67 11.18
N GLN A 68 -7.72 2.45 9.94
CA GLN A 68 -8.38 1.59 8.97
C GLN A 68 -7.44 0.47 8.53
N THR A 69 -7.76 -0.76 8.91
CA THR A 69 -7.01 -1.97 8.54
C THR A 69 -7.83 -2.86 7.61
N TRP A 70 -7.25 -3.29 6.50
CA TRP A 70 -7.84 -4.21 5.53
C TRP A 70 -7.15 -5.57 5.55
N ASN A 71 -7.97 -6.63 5.64
CA ASN A 71 -7.57 -8.02 5.45
C ASN A 71 -7.83 -8.41 3.99
N ALA A 72 -7.23 -7.69 3.04
CA ALA A 72 -7.68 -7.72 1.64
C ALA A 72 -7.05 -8.82 0.74
N LEU A 73 -6.29 -9.78 1.27
CA LEU A 73 -5.55 -10.74 0.43
C LEU A 73 -5.59 -12.16 1.01
N PRO A 74 -5.39 -13.21 0.18
CA PRO A 74 -5.66 -14.62 0.52
C PRO A 74 -4.93 -15.13 1.77
N GLU A 75 -5.35 -16.29 2.28
CA GLU A 75 -4.76 -16.94 3.47
C GLU A 75 -3.23 -16.91 3.45
N GLY A 76 -2.64 -16.38 4.54
CA GLY A 76 -1.18 -16.25 4.69
C GLY A 76 -0.63 -14.85 4.40
N ASP A 77 -1.44 -13.89 3.94
CA ASP A 77 -0.98 -12.51 3.80
C ASP A 77 -1.08 -11.73 5.12
N ILE A 78 -0.15 -10.77 5.29
CA ILE A 78 -0.17 -9.86 6.43
C ILE A 78 -1.37 -8.91 6.31
N PRO A 79 -2.09 -8.63 7.41
CA PRO A 79 -3.06 -7.54 7.45
C PRO A 79 -2.41 -6.22 7.07
N SER A 80 -3.15 -5.36 6.37
CA SER A 80 -2.64 -4.01 6.18
C SER A 80 -2.61 -3.27 7.52
N ARG A 81 -1.54 -2.53 7.78
CA ARG A 81 -1.43 -1.64 8.93
C ARG A 81 -2.27 -0.37 8.78
N GLY A 82 -2.60 0.04 7.56
CA GLY A 82 -3.28 1.32 7.35
C GLY A 82 -3.57 1.69 5.90
N LYS A 83 -4.26 2.82 5.75
CA LYS A 83 -4.57 3.48 4.48
C LYS A 83 -3.48 4.47 4.09
N ILE A 84 -2.98 4.40 2.88
CA ILE A 84 -2.07 5.40 2.33
C ILE A 84 -2.82 6.73 2.15
N LEU A 85 -2.23 7.81 2.66
CA LEU A 85 -2.72 9.18 2.49
C LEU A 85 -1.84 9.95 1.49
N ASN A 86 -0.53 9.75 1.56
CA ASN A 86 0.44 10.37 0.66
C ASN A 86 1.75 9.56 0.60
N TYR A 87 2.54 9.71 -0.46
CA TYR A 87 3.88 9.14 -0.54
C TYR A 87 4.87 10.04 -1.29
N LYS A 88 6.16 9.78 -1.07
CA LYS A 88 7.27 10.40 -1.79
C LYS A 88 8.32 9.35 -2.11
N LEU A 89 8.60 9.15 -3.39
CA LEU A 89 9.74 8.33 -3.83
C LEU A 89 11.04 9.05 -3.47
N LEU A 90 11.98 8.30 -2.89
CA LEU A 90 13.28 8.77 -2.47
C LEU A 90 14.32 8.20 -3.44
N SER A 91 15.17 9.08 -3.98
CA SER A 91 16.29 8.76 -4.87
C SER A 91 17.38 7.97 -4.15
#